data_AF-A0A7U7J5G7-F1
#
_entry.id   AF-A0A7U7J5G7-F1
#
_cell.length_a   1.000
_cell.length_b   1.000
_cell.length_c   1.000
_cell.angle_alpha   90.00
_cell.angle_beta   90.00
_cell.angle_gamma   90.00
#
_symmetry.space_group_name_H-M   'P 1'
#
loop_
_entity.id
_entity.type
_entity.pdbx_description
1 polymer ?
#
loop_
_entity_poly.entity_id
_entity_poly.type
_entity_poly.pdbx_seq_one_letter_code
_entity_poly.pdbx_strand_id
1 'polypeptide(L)'
;MIAIAFTKTATVAVVDVTMGGTTAESLKEKFAEIGKQDSAKALEELRDKIRDAVNVKLKSLGKNRVVVFVDDLDRLAPEKAVELLEVLKIFMDVPNCVFVLAVDYGVVTQGLEKKFGVSVGHSKGKSFFDKIIQLPFAIPIAQYNISAYIQNLLSNMNIACSGEEINTYREIVDYSIGCNPRGMKRLFNSFILLNTVATKKRMFDGTDGIKVKDKQRILFAALCLQMAFQEIYEFMIKNKNDLDTYFFEGIKDLEKLKTDGAFEEIRKNIPIKEELYYSKIADFMELFYNSLQLNNDLENLSDEELSNLKNILSFSAITANAPPGKIQPQTGRTTNNTEFWKYFLDKIKGRSVLFQSISPSSAGWLASGGGVGGITYVVAVHRKSVTCSLSLYRSIKDENKKIFDDLEKSKAEIETKMGKPLEWRRMNDKKGSNIDSETTGIDVYNRGDWPRITEFLIEEINKMENVFGEYLKGYKARGEVKSGI
;
A
#
# COMPACT_ATOMS: atom_id res chain seq x y z
N MET A 1 -33.75 -7.22 19.12
CA MET A 1 -32.44 -6.55 19.24
C MET A 1 -32.55 -5.50 20.34
N ILE A 2 -31.95 -5.74 21.51
CA ILE A 2 -31.90 -4.75 22.58
C ILE A 2 -30.50 -4.14 22.51
N ALA A 3 -30.39 -2.94 21.94
CA ALA A 3 -29.20 -2.12 22.03
C ALA A 3 -29.14 -1.56 23.46
N ILE A 4 -28.39 -2.22 24.34
CA ILE A 4 -28.05 -1.67 25.65
C ILE A 4 -26.83 -0.78 25.42
N ALA A 5 -27.06 0.52 25.34
CA ALA A 5 -26.01 1.52 25.32
C ALA A 5 -25.21 1.46 26.63
N PHE A 6 -24.02 0.87 26.57
CA PHE A 6 -23.06 0.79 27.68
C PHE A 6 -22.24 2.09 27.87
N THR A 7 -22.68 3.19 27.26
CA THR A 7 -22.07 4.52 27.38
C THR A 7 -22.76 5.31 28.49
N LYS A 8 -22.35 5.11 29.76
CA LYS A 8 -22.27 6.22 30.77
C LYS A 8 -21.82 5.88 32.21
N THR A 9 -21.61 4.63 32.60
CA THR A 9 -21.36 4.33 34.04
C THR A 9 -19.89 4.20 34.44
N ALA A 10 -18.94 4.37 33.52
CA ALA A 10 -17.52 4.47 33.87
C ALA A 10 -17.04 5.92 34.10
N THR A 11 -17.95 6.91 34.01
CA THR A 11 -17.62 8.34 34.07
C THR A 11 -17.94 8.99 35.43
N VAL A 12 -18.26 8.22 36.47
CA VAL A 12 -18.53 8.76 37.80
C VAL A 12 -17.30 8.58 38.69
N ALA A 13 -16.27 9.40 38.45
CA ALA A 13 -15.26 9.82 39.43
C ALA A 13 -14.29 10.88 38.83
N VAL A 14 -14.80 11.83 38.05
CA VAL A 14 -14.06 13.07 37.76
C VAL A 14 -15.04 14.20 38.02
N VAL A 15 -15.24 14.50 39.30
CA VAL A 15 -16.00 15.67 39.76
C VAL A 15 -15.12 16.91 39.60
N ASP A 16 -15.78 18.01 39.23
CA ASP A 16 -15.38 19.40 39.46
C ASP A 16 -14.19 19.58 40.41
N VAL A 17 -13.02 19.91 39.86
CA VAL A 17 -12.01 20.69 40.60
C VAL A 17 -11.36 21.65 39.59
N THR A 18 -12.03 22.76 39.35
CA THR A 18 -11.33 24.00 38.99
C THR A 18 -10.62 24.53 40.23
N MET A 19 -9.35 24.92 40.04
CA MET A 19 -8.50 25.74 40.91
C MET A 19 -7.81 25.04 42.10
N GLY A 20 -6.47 25.11 42.09
CA GLY A 20 -5.63 24.85 43.27
C GLY A 20 -4.54 23.81 43.01
N GLY A 21 -3.31 24.29 42.77
CA GLY A 21 -2.14 23.46 42.49
C GLY A 21 -1.91 22.38 43.55
N THR A 22 -2.04 21.13 43.13
CA THR A 22 -1.42 19.97 43.77
C THR A 22 -0.88 19.07 42.66
N THR A 23 0.41 18.71 42.76
CA THR A 23 1.15 18.00 41.73
C THR A 23 0.57 16.60 41.49
N ALA A 24 0.49 16.20 40.21
CA ALA A 24 -0.15 14.97 39.73
C ALA A 24 0.40 13.66 40.35
N GLU A 25 1.56 13.70 41.00
CA GLU A 25 2.16 12.58 41.71
C GLU A 25 1.46 12.28 43.05
N SER A 26 1.04 13.31 43.80
CA SER A 26 0.29 13.11 45.05
C SER A 26 -1.13 12.58 44.82
N LEU A 27 -1.68 12.77 43.61
CA LEU A 27 -2.98 12.22 43.21
C LEU A 27 -2.84 10.75 42.80
N LYS A 28 -1.78 10.37 42.07
CA LYS A 28 -1.53 8.97 41.68
C LYS A 28 -1.37 8.04 42.89
N GLU A 29 -0.70 8.47 43.95
CA GLU A 29 -0.53 7.65 45.16
C GLU A 29 -1.84 7.52 45.96
N LYS A 30 -2.64 8.60 46.08
CA LYS A 30 -3.96 8.52 46.73
C LYS A 30 -4.99 7.72 45.93
N PHE A 31 -4.94 7.76 44.59
CA PHE A 31 -5.80 6.93 43.73
C PHE A 31 -5.41 5.45 43.76
N ALA A 32 -4.14 5.12 44.01
CA ALA A 32 -3.66 3.75 44.11
C ALA A 32 -4.12 3.05 45.41
N GLU A 33 -4.26 3.78 46.52
CA GLU A 33 -4.72 3.24 47.81
C GLU A 33 -6.26 3.24 47.97
N ILE A 34 -6.97 4.24 47.45
CA ILE A 34 -8.43 4.35 47.61
C ILE A 34 -9.19 3.52 46.54
N GLY A 35 -8.61 3.31 45.36
CA GLY A 35 -9.33 2.80 44.19
C GLY A 35 -9.57 1.30 44.10
N LYS A 36 -8.85 0.44 44.84
CA LYS A 36 -8.94 -1.03 44.66
C LYS A 36 -10.04 -1.71 45.48
N GLN A 37 -10.41 -1.15 46.63
CA GLN A 37 -11.38 -1.79 47.54
C GLN A 37 -12.83 -1.44 47.17
N ASP A 38 -13.10 -0.22 46.70
CA ASP A 38 -14.44 0.23 46.31
C ASP A 38 -14.86 -0.23 44.89
N SER A 39 -13.91 -0.32 43.96
CA SER A 39 -14.19 -0.76 42.58
C SER A 39 -14.54 -2.24 42.48
N ALA A 40 -13.87 -3.11 43.23
CA ALA A 40 -14.19 -4.54 43.28
C ALA A 40 -15.61 -4.77 43.83
N LYS A 41 -15.98 -4.05 44.89
CA LYS A 41 -17.31 -4.11 45.50
C LYS A 41 -18.40 -3.59 44.57
N ALA A 42 -18.15 -2.49 43.86
CA ALA A 42 -19.05 -1.96 42.84
C ALA A 42 -19.26 -2.95 41.67
N LEU A 43 -18.22 -3.66 41.24
CA LEU A 43 -18.32 -4.71 40.22
C LEU A 43 -19.14 -5.92 40.71
N GLU A 44 -18.96 -6.36 41.95
CA GLU A 44 -19.75 -7.42 42.55
C GLU A 44 -21.23 -7.05 42.65
N GLU A 45 -21.55 -5.84 43.11
CA GLU A 45 -22.92 -5.33 43.18
C GLU A 45 -23.58 -5.25 41.79
N LEU A 46 -22.82 -4.84 40.77
CA LEU A 46 -23.32 -4.81 39.39
C LEU A 46 -23.60 -6.22 38.87
N ARG A 47 -22.69 -7.19 39.12
CA ARG A 47 -22.88 -8.59 38.74
C ARG A 47 -24.15 -9.16 39.38
N ASP A 48 -24.36 -8.90 40.66
CA ASP A 48 -25.52 -9.41 41.40
C ASP A 48 -26.83 -8.78 40.91
N LYS A 49 -26.83 -7.47 40.59
CA LYS A 49 -27.98 -6.83 39.94
C LYS A 49 -28.30 -7.43 38.57
N ILE A 50 -27.28 -7.73 37.76
CA ILE A 50 -27.46 -8.40 36.46
C ILE A 50 -28.04 -9.80 36.67
N ARG A 51 -27.51 -10.58 37.62
CA ARG A 51 -28.02 -11.91 37.97
C ARG A 51 -29.49 -11.86 38.34
N ASP A 52 -29.88 -10.94 39.20
CA ASP A 52 -31.25 -10.85 39.68
C ASP A 52 -32.20 -10.40 38.56
N ALA A 53 -31.80 -9.44 37.74
CA ALA A 53 -32.55 -9.02 36.56
C ALA A 53 -32.74 -10.16 35.55
N VAL A 54 -31.69 -10.95 35.28
CA VAL A 54 -31.73 -12.12 34.41
C VAL A 54 -32.71 -13.15 34.96
N ASN A 55 -32.61 -13.49 36.25
CA ASN A 55 -33.49 -14.48 36.88
C ASN A 55 -34.96 -14.08 36.84
N VAL A 56 -35.28 -12.82 37.15
CA VAL A 56 -36.64 -12.29 37.05
C VAL A 56 -37.16 -12.40 35.62
N LYS A 57 -36.34 -12.02 34.63
CA LYS A 57 -36.76 -12.01 33.24
C LYS A 57 -36.96 -13.42 32.69
N LEU A 58 -36.05 -14.35 33.00
CA LEU A 58 -36.15 -15.76 32.62
C LEU A 58 -37.43 -16.40 33.15
N LYS A 59 -37.77 -16.16 34.42
CA LYS A 59 -39.04 -16.61 35.02
C LYS A 59 -40.25 -16.03 34.29
N SER A 60 -40.24 -14.73 34.00
CA SER A 60 -41.37 -14.06 33.31
C SER A 60 -41.61 -14.57 31.89
N LEU A 61 -40.56 -15.01 31.19
CA LEU A 61 -40.61 -15.44 29.79
C LEU A 61 -40.70 -16.97 29.65
N GLY A 62 -40.64 -17.73 30.75
CA GLY A 62 -40.58 -19.19 30.73
C GLY A 62 -39.36 -19.73 29.96
N LYS A 63 -38.21 -19.05 30.08
CA LYS A 63 -36.96 -19.44 29.43
C LYS A 63 -35.93 -19.86 30.46
N ASN A 64 -35.00 -20.73 30.07
CA ASN A 64 -34.01 -21.30 30.98
C ASN A 64 -32.65 -20.59 30.93
N ARG A 65 -32.33 -19.89 29.83
CA ARG A 65 -31.01 -19.27 29.62
C ARG A 65 -31.09 -17.96 28.84
N VAL A 66 -30.14 -17.06 29.11
CA VAL A 66 -29.85 -15.87 28.30
C VAL A 66 -28.58 -16.14 27.51
N VAL A 67 -28.58 -15.81 26.22
CA VAL A 67 -27.37 -15.87 25.38
C VAL A 67 -26.96 -14.44 25.04
N VAL A 68 -25.72 -14.08 25.39
CA VAL A 68 -25.14 -12.76 25.17
C VAL A 68 -24.05 -12.89 24.11
N PHE A 69 -24.22 -12.18 22.99
CA PHE A 69 -23.22 -12.12 21.93
C PHE A 69 -22.39 -10.85 22.09
N VAL A 70 -21.06 -11.00 22.10
CA VAL A 70 -20.08 -9.92 22.14
C VAL A 70 -19.25 -10.02 20.86
N ASP A 71 -19.35 -9.02 20.00
CA ASP A 71 -18.70 -8.98 18.68
C ASP A 71 -17.80 -7.74 18.56
N ASP A 72 -16.95 -7.72 17.52
CA ASP A 72 -16.08 -6.58 17.15
C ASP A 72 -15.06 -6.18 18.25
N LEU A 73 -14.67 -7.11 19.13
CA LEU A 73 -13.64 -6.86 20.16
C LEU A 73 -12.27 -6.52 19.56
N ASP A 74 -12.01 -6.99 18.35
CA ASP A 74 -10.83 -6.73 17.54
C ASP A 74 -10.76 -5.30 16.95
N ARG A 75 -11.85 -4.52 17.02
CA ARG A 75 -11.86 -3.10 16.61
C ARG A 75 -11.29 -2.14 17.66
N LEU A 76 -11.09 -2.63 18.87
CA LEU A 76 -10.48 -1.84 19.94
C LEU A 76 -8.97 -1.79 19.75
N ALA A 77 -8.34 -0.77 20.34
CA ALA A 77 -6.88 -0.79 20.49
C ALA A 77 -6.47 -2.10 21.22
N PRO A 78 -5.40 -2.80 20.79
CA PRO A 78 -5.05 -4.13 21.31
C PRO A 78 -5.00 -4.21 22.85
N GLU A 79 -4.40 -3.21 23.51
CA GLU A 79 -4.35 -3.11 24.98
C GLU A 79 -5.74 -2.97 25.62
N LYS A 80 -6.66 -2.24 24.99
CA LYS A 80 -8.04 -2.06 25.45
C LYS A 80 -8.89 -3.31 25.26
N ALA A 81 -8.65 -4.09 24.20
CA ALA A 81 -9.30 -5.39 24.03
C ALA A 81 -8.95 -6.34 25.18
N VAL A 82 -7.68 -6.37 25.62
CA VAL A 82 -7.24 -7.19 26.76
C VAL A 82 -7.84 -6.70 28.08
N GLU A 83 -7.81 -5.38 28.34
CA GLU A 83 -8.47 -4.80 29.53
C GLU A 83 -9.97 -5.16 29.57
N LEU A 84 -10.67 -5.05 28.45
CA LEU A 84 -12.08 -5.38 28.37
C LEU A 84 -12.34 -6.87 28.63
N LEU A 85 -11.51 -7.78 28.08
CA LEU A 85 -11.64 -9.21 28.33
C LEU A 85 -11.40 -9.57 29.81
N GLU A 86 -10.44 -8.93 30.48
CA GLU A 86 -10.21 -9.10 31.92
C GLU A 86 -11.41 -8.64 32.76
N VAL A 87 -12.01 -7.52 32.38
CA VAL A 87 -13.21 -6.97 33.04
C VAL A 87 -14.42 -7.86 32.76
N LEU A 88 -14.61 -8.31 31.51
CA LEU A 88 -15.71 -9.20 31.11
C LEU A 88 -15.67 -10.52 31.87
N LYS A 89 -14.48 -11.06 32.19
CA LYS A 89 -14.35 -12.28 33.00
C LYS A 89 -15.14 -12.21 34.31
N ILE A 90 -15.22 -11.04 34.94
CA ILE A 90 -15.92 -10.84 36.22
C ILE A 90 -17.45 -10.93 36.04
N PHE A 91 -17.96 -10.44 34.91
CA PHE A 91 -19.40 -10.41 34.61
C PHE A 91 -19.90 -11.65 33.87
N MET A 92 -19.01 -12.43 33.27
CA MET A 92 -19.36 -13.62 32.51
C MET A 92 -19.78 -14.80 33.41
N ASP A 93 -19.52 -14.70 34.72
CA ASP A 93 -19.91 -15.71 35.71
C ASP A 93 -21.28 -15.41 36.34
N VAL A 94 -22.31 -15.31 35.49
CA VAL A 94 -23.71 -15.14 35.90
C VAL A 94 -24.49 -16.42 35.62
N PRO A 95 -25.15 -17.03 36.63
CA PRO A 95 -25.98 -18.22 36.41
C PRO A 95 -27.01 -18.02 35.30
N ASN A 96 -27.24 -19.06 34.51
CA ASN A 96 -28.17 -19.08 33.38
C ASN A 96 -27.79 -18.16 32.20
N CYS A 97 -26.60 -17.57 32.20
CA CYS A 97 -26.07 -16.85 31.05
C CYS A 97 -25.08 -17.71 30.25
N VAL A 98 -25.11 -17.57 28.93
CA VAL A 98 -24.12 -18.10 27.99
C VAL A 98 -23.55 -16.93 27.22
N PHE A 99 -22.24 -16.75 27.26
CA PHE A 99 -21.56 -15.67 26.57
C PHE A 99 -20.85 -16.23 25.33
N VAL A 100 -21.14 -15.66 24.17
CA VAL A 100 -20.52 -16.00 22.89
C VAL A 100 -19.69 -14.80 22.46
N LEU A 101 -18.37 -14.98 22.40
CA LEU A 101 -17.44 -13.91 22.05
C LEU A 101 -16.85 -14.18 20.67
N ALA A 102 -16.92 -13.20 19.78
CA ALA A 102 -16.15 -13.18 18.54
C ALA A 102 -14.88 -12.36 18.77
N VAL A 103 -13.73 -13.01 18.64
CA VAL A 103 -12.42 -12.42 18.96
C VAL A 103 -11.39 -12.82 17.91
N ASP A 104 -10.59 -11.86 17.48
CA ASP A 104 -9.37 -12.13 16.71
C ASP A 104 -8.20 -12.46 17.67
N TYR A 105 -7.66 -13.67 17.55
CA TYR A 105 -6.56 -14.15 18.38
C TYR A 105 -5.29 -13.30 18.25
N GLY A 106 -5.01 -12.80 17.04
CA GLY A 106 -3.85 -11.95 16.75
C GLY A 106 -3.95 -10.60 17.45
N VAL A 107 -5.11 -9.95 17.43
CA VAL A 107 -5.32 -8.65 18.11
C VAL A 107 -5.12 -8.77 19.62
N VAL A 108 -5.64 -9.84 20.25
CA VAL A 108 -5.44 -10.07 21.69
C VAL A 108 -3.97 -10.37 22.00
N THR A 109 -3.29 -11.15 21.17
CA THR A 109 -1.86 -11.45 21.34
C THR A 109 -1.02 -10.18 21.31
N GLN A 110 -1.26 -9.29 20.34
CA GLN A 110 -0.60 -7.98 20.27
C GLN A 110 -0.90 -7.11 21.49
N GLY A 111 -2.13 -7.17 22.01
CA GLY A 111 -2.53 -6.46 23.23
C GLY A 111 -1.77 -6.92 24.46
N LEU A 112 -1.57 -8.23 24.60
CA LEU A 112 -0.79 -8.82 25.69
C LEU A 112 0.68 -8.41 25.59
N GLU A 113 1.26 -8.40 24.40
CA GLU A 113 2.64 -7.93 24.18
C GLU A 113 2.83 -6.47 24.59
N LYS A 114 1.93 -5.58 24.15
CA LYS A 114 1.98 -4.16 24.51
C LYS A 114 1.80 -3.91 26.01
N LYS A 115 0.88 -4.63 26.65
CA LYS A 115 0.56 -4.46 28.08
C LYS A 115 1.65 -5.00 29.00
N PHE A 116 2.30 -6.12 28.63
CA PHE A 116 3.26 -6.81 29.49
C PHE A 116 4.73 -6.65 29.08
N GLY A 117 5.03 -5.98 27.96
CA GLY A 117 6.37 -5.50 27.60
C GLY A 117 7.40 -6.59 27.26
N VAL A 118 6.98 -7.83 27.05
CA VAL A 118 7.84 -8.96 26.66
C VAL A 118 7.26 -9.57 25.39
N SER A 119 8.08 -10.11 24.49
CA SER A 119 7.59 -10.97 23.40
C SER A 119 6.85 -12.16 24.04
N VAL A 120 5.54 -12.03 24.13
CA VAL A 120 4.66 -13.01 24.74
C VAL A 120 4.53 -14.13 23.73
N GLY A 121 5.45 -15.09 23.76
CA GLY A 121 5.38 -16.27 22.89
C GLY A 121 3.98 -16.90 22.92
N HIS A 122 3.59 -17.59 21.83
CA HIS A 122 2.23 -18.12 21.60
C HIS A 122 1.59 -18.84 22.81
N SER A 123 2.39 -19.41 23.72
CA SER A 123 1.94 -20.11 24.94
C SER A 123 1.18 -19.22 25.94
N LYS A 124 1.57 -17.96 26.13
CA LYS A 124 0.93 -17.07 27.10
C LYS A 124 -0.40 -16.49 26.58
N GLY A 125 -0.49 -16.21 25.27
CA GLY A 125 -1.75 -15.83 24.62
C GLY A 125 -2.80 -16.93 24.76
N LYS A 126 -2.40 -18.18 24.47
CA LYS A 126 -3.24 -19.35 24.68
C LYS A 126 -3.71 -19.49 26.13
N SER A 127 -2.79 -19.38 27.10
CA SER A 127 -3.13 -19.44 28.53
C SER A 127 -4.09 -18.33 28.98
N PHE A 128 -4.04 -17.15 28.36
CA PHE A 128 -5.00 -16.08 28.64
C PHE A 128 -6.41 -16.46 28.16
N PHE A 129 -6.53 -16.96 26.93
CA PHE A 129 -7.80 -17.42 26.39
C PHE A 129 -8.37 -18.61 27.18
N ASP A 130 -7.54 -19.60 27.56
CA ASP A 130 -7.97 -20.76 28.34
C ASP A 130 -8.58 -20.36 29.72
N LYS A 131 -8.22 -19.19 30.26
CA LYS A 131 -8.76 -18.67 31.53
C LYS A 131 -10.11 -17.96 31.40
N ILE A 132 -10.50 -17.56 30.19
CA ILE A 132 -11.69 -16.72 29.94
C ILE A 132 -12.71 -17.47 29.09
N ILE A 133 -12.24 -18.19 28.07
CA ILE A 133 -13.05 -18.93 27.11
C ILE A 133 -13.04 -20.41 27.51
N GLN A 134 -14.21 -20.92 27.93
CA GLN A 134 -14.37 -22.32 28.32
C GLN A 134 -14.41 -23.25 27.11
N LEU A 135 -14.98 -22.78 26.00
CA LEU A 135 -15.11 -23.55 24.76
C LEU A 135 -14.63 -22.69 23.57
N PRO A 136 -13.40 -22.89 23.09
CA PRO A 136 -12.95 -22.25 21.86
C PRO A 136 -13.63 -22.91 20.66
N PHE A 137 -14.18 -22.09 19.77
CA PHE A 137 -14.79 -22.53 18.51
C PHE A 137 -14.15 -21.78 17.34
N ALA A 138 -13.37 -22.49 16.53
CA ALA A 138 -12.84 -21.94 15.28
C ALA A 138 -13.89 -22.07 14.18
N ILE A 139 -14.15 -20.98 13.45
CA ILE A 139 -15.09 -21.02 12.33
C ILE A 139 -14.53 -21.96 11.25
N PRO A 140 -15.26 -22.98 10.80
CA PRO A 140 -14.77 -23.97 9.84
C PRO A 140 -14.84 -23.43 8.40
N ILE A 141 -13.93 -22.51 8.06
CA ILE A 141 -13.90 -21.86 6.74
C ILE A 141 -13.62 -22.88 5.61
N ALA A 142 -12.97 -24.01 5.89
CA ALA A 142 -12.69 -25.05 4.91
C ALA A 142 -13.95 -25.83 4.44
N GLN A 143 -15.10 -25.66 5.09
CA GLN A 143 -16.33 -26.40 4.76
C GLN A 143 -17.23 -25.67 3.74
N TYR A 144 -16.86 -24.48 3.29
CA TYR A 144 -17.63 -23.77 2.26
C TYR A 144 -17.50 -24.48 0.90
N ASN A 145 -18.62 -24.87 0.31
CA ASN A 145 -18.65 -25.45 -1.03
C ASN A 145 -18.52 -24.33 -2.08
N ILE A 146 -17.27 -23.98 -2.41
CA ILE A 146 -16.94 -22.96 -3.40
C ILE A 146 -17.53 -23.29 -4.77
N SER A 147 -17.49 -24.56 -5.19
CA SER A 147 -18.04 -24.98 -6.49
C SER A 147 -19.53 -24.67 -6.62
N ALA A 148 -20.32 -25.02 -5.60
CA ALA A 148 -21.76 -24.71 -5.60
C ALA A 148 -22.02 -23.19 -5.61
N TYR A 149 -21.17 -22.43 -4.92
CA TYR A 149 -21.30 -20.98 -4.87
C TYR A 149 -20.96 -20.30 -6.21
N ILE A 150 -19.88 -20.74 -6.87
CA ILE A 150 -19.50 -20.31 -8.22
C ILE A 150 -20.58 -20.69 -9.24
N GLN A 151 -21.09 -21.92 -9.17
CA GLN A 151 -22.14 -22.40 -10.08
C GLN A 151 -23.40 -21.54 -9.99
N ASN A 152 -23.85 -21.22 -8.76
CA ASN A 152 -25.00 -20.33 -8.55
C ASN A 152 -24.73 -18.92 -9.08
N LEU A 153 -23.53 -18.37 -8.86
CA LEU A 153 -23.17 -17.06 -9.37
C LEU A 153 -23.19 -17.01 -10.91
N LEU A 154 -22.56 -17.96 -11.58
CA LEU A 154 -22.49 -18.00 -13.05
C LEU A 154 -23.89 -18.19 -13.65
N SER A 155 -24.71 -19.06 -13.02
CA SER A 155 -26.11 -19.28 -13.40
C SER A 155 -26.95 -18.01 -13.28
N ASN A 156 -26.79 -17.24 -12.20
CA ASN A 156 -27.48 -15.95 -12.00
C ASN A 156 -27.11 -14.91 -13.06
N MET A 157 -25.95 -15.05 -13.71
CA MET A 157 -25.51 -14.18 -14.81
C MET A 157 -25.84 -14.76 -16.19
N ASN A 158 -26.59 -15.87 -16.26
CA ASN A 158 -26.89 -16.60 -17.49
C ASN A 158 -25.63 -17.05 -18.26
N ILE A 159 -24.54 -17.35 -17.54
CA ILE A 159 -23.32 -17.89 -18.11
C ILE A 159 -23.42 -19.42 -18.04
N ALA A 160 -23.55 -20.07 -19.19
CA ALA A 160 -23.53 -21.53 -19.27
C ALA A 160 -22.09 -22.03 -19.10
N CYS A 161 -21.86 -22.87 -18.09
CA CYS A 161 -20.54 -23.43 -17.82
C CYS A 161 -20.57 -24.96 -17.67
N SER A 162 -19.55 -25.63 -18.19
CA SER A 162 -19.28 -27.04 -17.96
C SER A 162 -18.70 -27.28 -16.55
N GLY A 163 -18.66 -28.55 -16.11
CA GLY A 163 -18.01 -28.91 -14.84
C GLY A 163 -16.51 -28.58 -14.82
N GLU A 164 -15.83 -28.67 -15.96
CA GLU A 164 -14.42 -28.30 -16.10
C GLU A 164 -14.23 -26.79 -15.94
N GLU A 165 -15.09 -25.97 -16.56
CA GLU A 165 -15.01 -24.51 -16.42
C GLU A 165 -15.24 -24.08 -14.96
N ILE A 166 -16.19 -24.70 -14.26
CA ILE A 166 -16.41 -24.45 -12.82
C ILE A 166 -15.16 -24.81 -12.00
N ASN A 167 -14.44 -25.87 -12.36
CA ASN A 167 -13.19 -26.23 -11.69
C ASN A 167 -12.10 -25.17 -11.92
N THR A 168 -11.98 -24.60 -13.13
CA THR A 168 -11.05 -23.50 -13.40
C THR A 168 -11.35 -22.29 -12.51
N TYR A 169 -12.61 -21.86 -12.41
CA TYR A 169 -12.99 -20.76 -11.51
C TYR A 169 -12.68 -21.09 -10.05
N ARG A 170 -12.90 -22.34 -9.61
CA ARG A 170 -12.59 -22.80 -8.25
C ARG A 170 -11.09 -22.71 -7.98
N GLU A 171 -10.25 -23.22 -8.88
CA GLU A 171 -8.78 -23.20 -8.72
C GLU A 171 -8.25 -21.77 -8.63
N ILE A 172 -8.73 -20.86 -9.48
CA ILE A 172 -8.38 -19.44 -9.39
C ILE A 172 -8.75 -18.86 -8.00
N VAL A 173 -9.91 -19.23 -7.45
CA VAL A 173 -10.33 -18.79 -6.10
C VAL A 173 -9.46 -19.40 -5.00
N ASP A 174 -9.20 -20.70 -5.06
CA ASP A 174 -8.44 -21.45 -4.05
C ASP A 174 -7.00 -20.93 -3.90
N TYR A 175 -6.36 -20.59 -5.02
CA TYR A 175 -5.00 -20.04 -5.06
C TYR A 175 -4.94 -18.51 -4.89
N SER A 176 -6.07 -17.83 -4.69
CA SER A 176 -6.12 -16.38 -4.46
C SER A 176 -6.73 -16.02 -3.10
N ILE A 177 -8.05 -15.78 -3.08
CA ILE A 177 -8.80 -15.34 -1.90
C ILE A 177 -9.16 -16.49 -0.95
N GLY A 178 -9.07 -17.73 -1.43
CA GLY A 178 -9.47 -18.94 -0.74
C GLY A 178 -10.94 -18.95 -0.29
N CYS A 179 -11.22 -19.68 0.78
CA CYS A 179 -12.57 -19.89 1.31
C CYS A 179 -13.11 -18.71 2.16
N ASN A 180 -12.49 -17.52 2.17
CA ASN A 180 -12.93 -16.40 3.01
C ASN A 180 -14.32 -15.87 2.55
N PRO A 181 -15.39 -15.99 3.36
CA PRO A 181 -16.74 -15.61 2.92
C PRO A 181 -16.89 -14.13 2.56
N ARG A 182 -16.21 -13.24 3.30
CA ARG A 182 -16.24 -11.79 3.02
C ARG A 182 -15.47 -11.48 1.74
N GLY A 183 -14.32 -12.14 1.54
CA GLY A 183 -13.54 -12.08 0.30
C GLY A 183 -14.36 -12.54 -0.91
N MET A 184 -14.96 -13.73 -0.82
CA MET A 184 -15.81 -14.30 -1.88
C MET A 184 -16.98 -13.37 -2.23
N LYS A 185 -17.74 -12.89 -1.24
CA LYS A 185 -18.85 -11.96 -1.49
C LYS A 185 -18.39 -10.68 -2.20
N ARG A 186 -17.22 -10.15 -1.83
CA ARG A 186 -16.65 -8.95 -2.45
C ARG A 186 -16.20 -9.21 -3.89
N LEU A 187 -15.46 -10.28 -4.14
CA LEU A 187 -15.06 -10.71 -5.48
C LEU A 187 -16.28 -10.83 -6.39
N PHE A 188 -17.32 -11.49 -5.89
CA PHE A 188 -18.51 -11.82 -6.66
C PHE A 188 -19.33 -10.59 -6.99
N ASN A 189 -19.52 -9.69 -6.01
CA ASN A 189 -20.18 -8.42 -6.25
C ASN A 189 -19.42 -7.56 -7.26
N SER A 190 -18.08 -7.50 -7.18
CA SER A 190 -17.24 -6.79 -8.15
C SER A 190 -17.39 -7.39 -9.54
N PHE A 191 -17.36 -8.72 -9.65
CA PHE A 191 -17.50 -9.42 -10.91
C PHE A 191 -18.87 -9.22 -11.55
N ILE A 192 -19.97 -9.35 -10.78
CA ILE A 192 -21.34 -9.09 -11.26
C ILE A 192 -21.45 -7.65 -11.79
N LEU A 193 -20.95 -6.67 -11.03
CA LEU A 193 -20.99 -5.26 -11.41
C LEU A 193 -20.22 -5.01 -12.71
N LEU A 194 -18.97 -5.45 -12.78
CA LEU A 194 -18.10 -5.21 -13.93
C LEU A 194 -18.59 -5.98 -15.16
N ASN A 195 -19.01 -7.24 -15.01
CA ASN A 195 -19.61 -8.00 -16.11
C ASN A 195 -20.85 -7.26 -16.66
N THR A 196 -21.74 -6.79 -15.78
CA THR A 196 -22.93 -6.03 -16.20
C THR A 196 -22.57 -4.76 -16.97
N VAL A 197 -21.57 -4.00 -16.49
CA VAL A 197 -21.11 -2.77 -17.15
C VAL A 197 -20.46 -3.09 -18.50
N ALA A 198 -19.62 -4.13 -18.56
CA ALA A 198 -18.95 -4.57 -19.79
C ALA A 198 -19.97 -5.01 -20.86
N THR A 199 -20.97 -5.80 -20.49
CA THR A 199 -22.05 -6.21 -21.39
C THR A 199 -22.84 -5.00 -21.90
N LYS A 200 -23.22 -4.06 -21.03
CA LYS A 200 -23.96 -2.85 -21.44
C LYS A 200 -23.15 -1.93 -22.35
N LYS A 201 -21.83 -1.85 -22.14
CA LYS A 201 -20.91 -1.09 -22.99
C LYS A 201 -20.48 -1.86 -24.26
N ARG A 202 -21.00 -3.07 -24.49
CA ARG A 202 -20.60 -3.96 -25.59
C ARG A 202 -19.10 -4.25 -25.60
N MET A 203 -18.44 -4.28 -24.46
CA MET A 203 -17.01 -4.62 -24.38
C MET A 203 -16.76 -6.12 -24.54
N PHE A 204 -17.79 -6.93 -24.27
CA PHE A 204 -17.76 -8.37 -24.43
C PHE A 204 -18.49 -8.81 -25.70
N ASP A 205 -18.73 -7.92 -26.66
CA ASP A 205 -19.20 -8.40 -27.96
C ASP A 205 -18.12 -9.28 -28.61
N GLY A 206 -18.55 -10.33 -29.31
CA GLY A 206 -17.64 -11.26 -29.98
C GLY A 206 -17.10 -10.71 -31.31
N THR A 207 -17.15 -9.39 -31.51
CA THR A 207 -16.76 -8.75 -32.78
C THR A 207 -15.26 -8.82 -33.05
N ASP A 208 -14.47 -9.06 -32.01
CA ASP A 208 -13.03 -9.30 -32.08
C ASP A 208 -12.67 -10.80 -32.24
N GLY A 209 -13.66 -11.69 -32.39
CA GLY A 209 -13.42 -13.13 -32.54
C GLY A 209 -13.30 -13.89 -31.20
N ILE A 210 -13.23 -13.18 -30.08
CA ILE A 210 -13.04 -13.76 -28.75
C ILE A 210 -14.40 -14.06 -28.10
N LYS A 211 -14.57 -15.26 -27.53
CA LYS A 211 -15.84 -15.64 -26.91
C LYS A 211 -16.07 -14.85 -25.63
N VAL A 212 -17.32 -14.44 -25.41
CA VAL A 212 -17.78 -13.72 -24.20
C VAL A 212 -17.31 -14.42 -22.91
N LYS A 213 -17.41 -15.76 -22.87
CA LYS A 213 -17.03 -16.57 -21.71
C LYS A 213 -15.54 -16.48 -21.37
N ASP A 214 -14.67 -16.36 -22.38
CA ASP A 214 -13.23 -16.24 -22.17
C ASP A 214 -12.89 -14.86 -21.59
N LYS A 215 -13.54 -13.80 -22.11
CA LYS A 215 -13.44 -12.45 -21.53
C LYS A 215 -13.92 -12.40 -20.08
N GLN A 216 -15.00 -13.13 -19.76
CA GLN A 216 -15.52 -13.25 -18.39
C GLN A 216 -14.57 -14.02 -17.48
N ARG A 217 -13.96 -15.12 -17.95
CA ARG A 217 -12.94 -15.88 -17.21
C ARG A 217 -11.73 -15.01 -16.90
N ILE A 218 -11.21 -14.28 -17.88
CA ILE A 218 -10.04 -13.39 -17.71
C ILE A 218 -10.37 -12.22 -16.78
N LEU A 219 -11.57 -11.63 -16.90
CA LEU A 219 -12.02 -10.60 -15.95
C LEU A 219 -12.07 -11.14 -14.52
N PHE A 220 -12.60 -12.36 -14.33
CA PHE A 220 -12.66 -12.98 -13.01
C PHE A 220 -11.25 -13.23 -12.45
N ALA A 221 -10.33 -13.77 -13.26
CA ALA A 221 -8.93 -13.97 -12.88
C ALA A 221 -8.23 -12.65 -12.51
N ALA A 222 -8.48 -11.58 -13.27
CA ALA A 222 -7.93 -10.24 -12.99
C ALA A 222 -8.43 -9.67 -11.65
N LEU A 223 -9.70 -9.93 -11.28
CA LEU A 223 -10.24 -9.53 -9.99
C LEU A 223 -9.69 -10.37 -8.83
N CYS A 224 -9.44 -11.66 -9.05
CA CYS A 224 -8.76 -12.50 -8.07
C CYS A 224 -7.32 -12.02 -7.84
N LEU A 225 -6.58 -11.71 -8.92
CA LEU A 225 -5.24 -11.12 -8.85
C LEU A 225 -5.27 -9.79 -8.08
N GLN A 226 -6.20 -8.90 -8.41
CA GLN A 226 -6.37 -7.62 -7.73
C GLN A 226 -6.60 -7.75 -6.22
N MET A 227 -7.34 -8.78 -5.79
CA MET A 227 -7.70 -8.96 -4.39
C MET A 227 -6.67 -9.72 -3.57
N ALA A 228 -5.93 -10.65 -4.17
CA ALA A 228 -4.96 -11.51 -3.48
C ALA A 228 -3.52 -11.02 -3.61
N PHE A 229 -3.14 -10.45 -4.76
CA PHE A 229 -1.78 -10.03 -5.08
C PHE A 229 -1.78 -8.63 -5.70
N GLN A 230 -2.22 -7.65 -4.89
CA GLN A 230 -2.45 -6.28 -5.32
C GLN A 230 -1.19 -5.65 -5.94
N GLU A 231 -0.01 -5.97 -5.44
CA GLU A 231 1.27 -5.42 -5.91
C GLU A 231 1.57 -5.84 -7.35
N ILE A 232 1.24 -7.09 -7.70
CA ILE A 232 1.40 -7.62 -9.05
C ILE A 232 0.35 -7.01 -9.98
N TYR A 233 -0.90 -6.93 -9.52
CA TYR A 233 -1.97 -6.27 -10.26
C TYR A 233 -1.62 -4.81 -10.59
N GLU A 234 -1.15 -4.05 -9.61
CA GLU A 234 -0.73 -2.65 -9.78
C GLU A 234 0.44 -2.53 -10.76
N PHE A 235 1.42 -3.43 -10.66
CA PHE A 235 2.52 -3.50 -11.63
C PHE A 235 2.01 -3.76 -13.05
N MET A 236 1.08 -4.71 -13.23
CA MET A 236 0.51 -5.03 -14.54
C MET A 236 -0.31 -3.88 -15.13
N ILE A 237 -1.05 -3.12 -14.32
CA ILE A 237 -1.77 -1.92 -14.78
C ILE A 237 -0.76 -0.85 -15.21
N LYS A 238 0.27 -0.63 -14.40
CA LYS A 238 1.29 0.39 -14.62
C LYS A 238 2.11 0.12 -15.88
N ASN A 239 2.47 -1.14 -16.12
CA ASN A 239 3.31 -1.59 -17.24
C ASN A 239 2.48 -2.31 -18.32
N LYS A 240 1.17 -2.01 -18.40
CA LYS A 240 0.20 -2.72 -19.25
C LYS A 240 0.67 -2.92 -20.70
N ASN A 241 1.29 -1.90 -21.30
CA ASN A 241 1.71 -1.98 -22.70
C ASN A 241 2.93 -2.87 -22.89
N ASP A 242 3.76 -2.99 -21.86
CA ASP A 242 5.03 -3.74 -21.85
C ASP A 242 4.83 -5.20 -21.40
N LEU A 243 3.58 -5.62 -21.10
CA LEU A 243 3.27 -7.03 -20.81
C LEU A 243 3.44 -7.88 -22.07
N ASP A 244 4.27 -8.90 -21.93
CA ASP A 244 4.65 -9.88 -22.95
C ASP A 244 4.82 -11.28 -22.35
N THR A 245 5.16 -12.26 -23.19
CA THR A 245 5.39 -13.65 -22.77
C THR A 245 6.54 -13.76 -21.76
N TYR A 246 7.60 -12.97 -21.91
CA TYR A 246 8.74 -12.97 -20.98
C TYR A 246 8.32 -12.63 -19.55
N PHE A 247 7.46 -11.61 -19.39
CA PHE A 247 6.91 -11.27 -18.09
C PHE A 247 6.19 -12.45 -17.43
N PHE A 248 5.31 -13.13 -18.18
CA PHE A 248 4.53 -14.24 -17.62
C PHE A 248 5.39 -15.47 -17.34
N GLU A 249 6.32 -15.83 -18.22
CA GLU A 249 7.28 -16.91 -17.97
C GLU A 249 8.17 -16.64 -16.76
N GLY A 250 8.55 -15.38 -16.54
CA GLY A 250 9.38 -15.02 -15.41
C GLY A 250 8.63 -14.97 -14.08
N ILE A 251 7.37 -14.49 -14.07
CA ILE A 251 6.62 -14.31 -12.82
C ILE A 251 6.04 -15.62 -12.26
N LYS A 252 5.84 -16.62 -13.12
CA LYS A 252 5.43 -17.99 -12.72
C LYS A 252 6.61 -18.87 -12.29
N ASP A 253 7.84 -18.44 -12.56
CA ASP A 253 9.06 -19.12 -12.11
C ASP A 253 9.53 -18.52 -10.78
N LEU A 254 9.56 -19.36 -9.74
CA LEU A 254 9.93 -18.94 -8.38
C LEU A 254 11.33 -18.31 -8.31
N GLU A 255 12.30 -18.88 -9.02
CA GLU A 255 13.69 -18.42 -8.96
C GLU A 255 13.88 -17.14 -9.75
N LYS A 256 13.27 -17.01 -10.94
CA LYS A 256 13.24 -15.75 -11.69
C LYS A 256 12.51 -14.65 -10.92
N LEU A 257 11.36 -14.95 -10.33
CA LEU A 257 10.62 -14.00 -9.48
C LEU A 257 11.49 -13.48 -8.33
N LYS A 258 12.36 -14.33 -7.75
CA LYS A 258 13.27 -13.96 -6.64
C LYS A 258 14.51 -13.20 -7.10
N THR A 259 15.04 -13.49 -8.28
CA THR A 259 16.40 -13.06 -8.69
C THR A 259 16.43 -12.07 -9.84
N ASP A 260 15.50 -12.16 -10.79
CA ASP A 260 15.52 -11.37 -12.03
C ASP A 260 15.23 -9.89 -11.74
N GLY A 261 16.04 -8.98 -12.29
CA GLY A 261 15.87 -7.53 -12.16
C GLY A 261 14.52 -7.03 -12.66
N ALA A 262 13.89 -7.73 -13.63
CA ALA A 262 12.57 -7.36 -14.16
C ALA A 262 11.48 -7.33 -13.06
N PHE A 263 11.59 -8.18 -12.04
CA PHE A 263 10.63 -8.25 -10.93
C PHE A 263 11.10 -7.51 -9.67
N GLU A 264 12.15 -6.69 -9.74
CA GLU A 264 12.65 -5.95 -8.58
C GLU A 264 11.58 -5.03 -7.97
N GLU A 265 10.79 -4.34 -8.80
CA GLU A 265 9.71 -3.48 -8.32
C GLU A 265 8.64 -4.28 -7.58
N ILE A 266 8.23 -5.43 -8.12
CA ILE A 266 7.26 -6.34 -7.50
C ILE A 266 7.80 -6.81 -6.14
N ARG A 267 9.03 -7.35 -6.09
CA ARG A 267 9.68 -7.81 -4.85
C ARG A 267 9.78 -6.72 -3.78
N LYS A 268 10.01 -5.47 -4.19
CA LYS A 268 10.15 -4.35 -3.27
C LYS A 268 8.83 -3.97 -2.60
N ASN A 269 7.73 -4.15 -3.31
CA ASN A 269 6.39 -3.80 -2.83
C ASN A 269 5.69 -4.98 -2.12
N ILE A 270 6.11 -6.23 -2.36
CA ILE A 270 5.59 -7.40 -1.66
C ILE A 270 5.75 -7.23 -0.14
N PRO A 271 4.65 -7.32 0.64
CA PRO A 271 4.68 -7.07 2.08
C PRO A 271 5.35 -8.21 2.87
N ILE A 272 5.26 -9.45 2.38
CA ILE A 272 5.74 -10.66 3.06
C ILE A 272 6.89 -11.26 2.25
N LYS A 273 8.10 -11.21 2.80
CA LYS A 273 9.32 -11.71 2.12
C LYS A 273 9.65 -13.16 2.47
N GLU A 274 8.64 -13.97 2.68
CA GLU A 274 8.77 -15.40 3.00
C GLU A 274 8.70 -16.24 1.72
N GLU A 275 9.51 -17.30 1.65
CA GLU A 275 9.56 -18.19 0.49
C GLU A 275 8.19 -18.80 0.15
N LEU A 276 7.40 -19.14 1.17
CA LEU A 276 6.05 -19.65 0.99
C LEU A 276 5.11 -18.65 0.30
N TYR A 277 5.31 -17.33 0.49
CA TYR A 277 4.52 -16.30 -0.17
C TYR A 277 4.88 -16.17 -1.65
N TYR A 278 6.17 -16.22 -1.98
CA TYR A 278 6.63 -16.24 -3.38
C TYR A 278 6.15 -17.50 -4.14
N SER A 279 6.14 -18.66 -3.48
CA SER A 279 5.57 -19.89 -4.05
C SER A 279 4.09 -19.71 -4.40
N LYS A 280 3.30 -19.14 -3.49
CA LYS A 280 1.87 -18.86 -3.73
C LYS A 280 1.63 -17.92 -4.91
N ILE A 281 2.49 -16.91 -5.06
CA ILE A 281 2.45 -16.01 -6.22
C ILE A 281 2.69 -16.80 -7.50
N ALA A 282 3.78 -17.57 -7.56
CA ALA A 282 4.15 -18.35 -8.73
C ALA A 282 3.03 -19.33 -9.13
N ASP A 283 2.48 -20.08 -8.15
CA ASP A 283 1.37 -21.01 -8.35
C ASP A 283 0.11 -20.32 -8.90
N PHE A 284 -0.25 -19.16 -8.33
CA PHE A 284 -1.38 -18.38 -8.83
C PHE A 284 -1.12 -17.82 -10.23
N MET A 285 0.09 -17.33 -10.50
CA MET A 285 0.43 -16.75 -11.80
C MET A 285 0.44 -17.79 -12.92
N GLU A 286 0.77 -19.06 -12.62
CA GLU A 286 0.59 -20.17 -13.55
C GLU A 286 -0.90 -20.36 -13.90
N LEU A 287 -1.79 -20.39 -12.89
CA LEU A 287 -3.24 -20.47 -13.12
C LEU A 287 -3.78 -19.24 -13.85
N PHE A 288 -3.29 -18.06 -13.52
CA PHE A 288 -3.65 -16.81 -14.19
C PHE A 288 -3.25 -16.86 -15.67
N TYR A 289 -2.01 -17.28 -15.97
CA TYR A 289 -1.52 -17.46 -17.33
C TYR A 289 -2.41 -18.42 -18.13
N ASN A 290 -2.72 -19.58 -17.57
CA ASN A 290 -3.60 -20.57 -18.21
C ASN A 290 -5.01 -20.01 -18.44
N SER A 291 -5.50 -19.13 -17.55
CA SER A 291 -6.80 -18.47 -17.73
C SER A 291 -6.86 -17.50 -18.91
N LEU A 292 -5.71 -17.03 -19.41
CA LEU A 292 -5.64 -16.12 -20.56
C LEU A 292 -5.84 -16.84 -21.89
N GLN A 293 -5.57 -18.14 -21.95
CA GLN A 293 -5.50 -18.88 -23.21
C GLN A 293 -6.86 -19.08 -23.88
N LEU A 294 -6.93 -18.82 -25.19
CA LEU A 294 -8.13 -18.94 -26.02
C LEU A 294 -8.19 -20.26 -26.79
N ASN A 295 -7.03 -20.82 -27.15
CA ASN A 295 -6.94 -21.96 -28.07
C ASN A 295 -6.26 -23.22 -27.48
N ASN A 296 -6.11 -23.31 -26.15
CA ASN A 296 -5.39 -24.39 -25.44
C ASN A 296 -3.92 -24.56 -25.91
N ASP A 297 -3.33 -23.54 -26.55
CA ASP A 297 -1.89 -23.50 -26.81
C ASP A 297 -1.20 -23.12 -25.50
N LEU A 298 -0.67 -24.13 -24.81
CA LEU A 298 -0.11 -24.00 -23.47
C LEU A 298 1.30 -23.39 -23.46
N GLU A 299 1.93 -23.21 -24.62
CA GLU A 299 3.34 -22.82 -24.70
C GLU A 299 3.55 -21.30 -24.72
N ASN A 300 2.71 -20.53 -25.43
CA ASN A 300 2.91 -19.09 -25.60
C ASN A 300 1.59 -18.31 -25.64
N LEU A 301 1.60 -17.07 -25.14
CA LEU A 301 0.48 -16.15 -25.33
C LEU A 301 0.58 -15.50 -26.71
N SER A 302 -0.51 -15.58 -27.47
CA SER A 302 -0.70 -14.85 -28.71
C SER A 302 -0.90 -13.34 -28.46
N ASP A 303 -0.64 -12.54 -29.49
CA ASP A 303 -0.90 -11.09 -29.46
C ASP A 303 -2.38 -10.77 -29.18
N GLU A 304 -3.30 -11.64 -29.63
CA GLU A 304 -4.74 -11.53 -29.38
C GLU A 304 -5.06 -11.71 -27.88
N GLU A 305 -4.48 -12.72 -27.23
CA GLU A 305 -4.62 -12.97 -25.79
C GLU A 305 -4.06 -11.81 -24.95
N LEU A 306 -2.87 -11.33 -25.30
CA LEU A 306 -2.25 -10.19 -24.64
C LEU A 306 -3.06 -8.91 -24.83
N SER A 307 -3.57 -8.66 -26.03
CA SER A 307 -4.43 -7.51 -26.34
C SER A 307 -5.74 -7.56 -25.54
N ASN A 308 -6.35 -8.75 -25.45
CA ASN A 308 -7.57 -8.96 -24.68
C ASN A 308 -7.34 -8.73 -23.18
N LEU A 309 -6.27 -9.30 -22.61
CA LEU A 309 -5.88 -9.05 -21.23
C LEU A 309 -5.68 -7.55 -20.99
N LYS A 310 -4.92 -6.88 -21.87
CA LYS A 310 -4.67 -5.44 -21.81
C LYS A 310 -6.00 -4.69 -21.72
N ASN A 311 -6.98 -5.01 -22.56
CA ASN A 311 -8.30 -4.37 -22.54
C ASN A 311 -9.05 -4.62 -21.22
N ILE A 312 -9.04 -5.86 -20.72
CA ILE A 312 -9.69 -6.24 -19.47
C ILE A 312 -9.05 -5.53 -18.27
N LEU A 313 -7.73 -5.44 -18.20
CA LEU A 313 -7.01 -4.75 -17.13
C LEU A 313 -7.40 -3.27 -17.00
N SER A 314 -7.55 -2.57 -18.12
CA SER A 314 -8.03 -1.17 -18.09
C SER A 314 -9.43 -1.03 -17.52
N PHE A 315 -10.25 -2.07 -17.65
CA PHE A 315 -11.62 -2.07 -17.18
C PHE A 315 -11.75 -2.54 -15.73
N SER A 316 -11.03 -3.60 -15.33
CA SER A 316 -11.06 -4.14 -13.96
C SER A 316 -10.56 -3.16 -12.91
N ALA A 317 -9.77 -2.16 -13.32
CA ALA A 317 -9.31 -1.08 -12.43
C ALA A 317 -10.46 -0.21 -11.89
N ILE A 318 -11.66 -0.21 -12.49
CA ILE A 318 -12.79 0.64 -12.08
C ILE A 318 -13.28 0.32 -10.66
N THR A 319 -13.24 -0.96 -10.24
CA THR A 319 -13.63 -1.39 -8.88
C THR A 319 -12.43 -1.60 -7.96
N ALA A 320 -11.25 -1.14 -8.35
CA ALA A 320 -10.08 -1.20 -7.48
C ALA A 320 -10.33 -0.32 -6.25
N ASN A 321 -10.34 -0.92 -5.05
CA ASN A 321 -10.28 -0.14 -3.81
C ASN A 321 -8.84 0.38 -3.64
N ALA A 322 -8.47 1.41 -4.40
CA ALA A 322 -7.33 2.21 -4.03
C ALA A 322 -7.72 3.13 -2.87
N PRO A 323 -6.82 3.37 -1.90
CA PRO A 323 -7.01 4.45 -0.94
C PRO A 323 -7.22 5.77 -1.71
N PRO A 324 -8.19 6.62 -1.33
CA PRO A 324 -8.32 7.96 -1.89
C PRO A 324 -7.08 8.76 -1.48
N GLY A 325 -6.07 8.76 -2.35
CA GLY A 325 -4.76 9.35 -2.05
C GLY A 325 -3.60 8.92 -2.96
N LYS A 326 -3.74 7.89 -3.80
CA LYS A 326 -2.69 7.51 -4.77
C LYS A 326 -3.14 7.22 -6.21
N ILE A 327 -4.41 7.44 -6.55
CA ILE A 327 -4.83 7.50 -7.95
C ILE A 327 -5.08 8.97 -8.31
N GLN A 328 -4.00 9.68 -8.64
CA GLN A 328 -4.10 10.71 -9.66
C GLN A 328 -3.88 10.01 -11.01
N PRO A 329 -4.57 10.43 -12.09
CA PRO A 329 -4.26 9.96 -13.42
C PRO A 329 -2.86 10.47 -13.80
N GLN A 330 -1.85 9.64 -13.57
CA GLN A 330 -0.46 9.96 -13.91
C GLN A 330 -0.09 9.12 -15.14
N THR A 331 -0.04 9.81 -16.27
CA THR A 331 0.40 9.28 -17.56
C THR A 331 1.80 8.66 -17.47
N GLY A 332 1.92 7.37 -17.81
CA GLY A 332 3.13 6.65 -18.27
C GLY A 332 4.47 7.11 -17.71
N ARG A 333 4.86 6.61 -16.52
CA ARG A 333 6.08 7.09 -15.87
C ARG A 333 6.84 6.07 -15.03
N THR A 334 7.01 4.82 -15.47
CA THR A 334 8.13 3.99 -14.97
C THR A 334 8.52 2.85 -15.91
N THR A 335 8.96 3.20 -17.11
CA THR A 335 9.87 2.34 -17.88
C THR A 335 11.05 3.22 -18.33
N ASN A 336 12.28 2.70 -18.27
CA ASN A 336 13.51 3.25 -18.88
C ASN A 336 14.34 4.39 -18.26
N ASN A 337 14.15 4.86 -17.02
CA ASN A 337 15.12 5.82 -16.45
C ASN A 337 16.52 5.22 -16.32
N THR A 338 16.66 4.00 -15.79
CA THR A 338 17.97 3.36 -15.61
C THR A 338 18.70 3.15 -16.94
N GLU A 339 17.99 2.76 -17.99
CA GLU A 339 18.58 2.55 -19.32
C GLU A 339 18.93 3.88 -20.00
N PHE A 340 18.04 4.87 -19.93
CA PHE A 340 18.31 6.20 -20.43
C PHE A 340 19.54 6.79 -19.70
N TRP A 341 19.63 6.62 -18.39
CA TRP A 341 20.79 7.07 -17.61
C TRP A 341 22.05 6.29 -17.95
N LYS A 342 21.97 4.99 -18.22
CA LYS A 342 23.11 4.21 -18.73
C LYS A 342 23.58 4.74 -20.08
N TYR A 343 22.65 5.06 -20.99
CA TYR A 343 22.97 5.67 -22.28
C TYR A 343 23.58 7.07 -22.12
N PHE A 344 22.96 7.95 -21.33
CA PHE A 344 23.45 9.29 -21.04
C PHE A 344 24.84 9.27 -20.39
N LEU A 345 25.05 8.42 -19.38
CA LEU A 345 26.33 8.29 -18.69
C LEU A 345 27.45 7.76 -19.60
N ASP A 346 27.13 6.86 -20.54
CA ASP A 346 28.06 6.45 -21.60
C ASP A 346 28.45 7.62 -22.49
N LYS A 347 27.48 8.45 -22.91
CA LYS A 347 27.73 9.58 -23.82
C LYS A 347 28.38 10.80 -23.18
N ILE A 348 28.12 11.09 -21.91
CA ILE A 348 28.72 12.25 -21.22
C ILE A 348 30.16 11.97 -20.74
N LYS A 349 30.58 10.70 -20.71
CA LYS A 349 31.92 10.30 -20.27
C LYS A 349 32.99 10.99 -21.13
N GLY A 350 33.91 11.71 -20.47
CA GLY A 350 34.95 12.49 -21.16
C GLY A 350 34.48 13.78 -21.85
N ARG A 351 33.18 14.10 -21.83
CA ARG A 351 32.60 15.35 -22.39
C ARG A 351 32.23 16.37 -21.32
N SER A 352 32.23 15.99 -20.05
CA SER A 352 31.97 16.85 -18.90
C SER A 352 32.87 16.47 -17.73
N VAL A 353 33.19 17.43 -16.86
CA VAL A 353 33.79 17.13 -15.55
C VAL A 353 32.74 16.60 -14.56
N LEU A 354 31.46 16.85 -14.83
CA LEU A 354 30.33 16.37 -14.03
C LEU A 354 29.99 14.92 -14.40
N PHE A 355 29.32 14.23 -13.47
CA PHE A 355 28.77 12.87 -13.63
C PHE A 355 29.78 11.73 -13.88
N GLN A 356 31.09 11.98 -13.83
CA GLN A 356 32.12 10.96 -14.13
C GLN A 356 32.17 9.79 -13.15
N SER A 357 31.66 9.97 -11.92
CA SER A 357 31.62 8.94 -10.87
C SER A 357 30.19 8.58 -10.44
N ILE A 358 29.21 8.87 -11.28
CA ILE A 358 27.79 8.61 -11.00
C ILE A 358 27.36 7.31 -11.67
N SER A 359 26.69 6.44 -10.91
CA SER A 359 26.09 5.21 -11.45
C SER A 359 24.66 5.47 -11.96
N PRO A 360 24.18 4.72 -12.96
CA PRO A 360 22.78 4.79 -13.38
C PRO A 360 21.83 4.54 -12.21
N SER A 361 20.70 5.22 -12.19
CA SER A 361 19.69 5.14 -11.11
C SER A 361 18.30 4.91 -11.71
N SER A 362 17.38 4.34 -10.94
CA SER A 362 15.97 4.28 -11.34
C SER A 362 15.23 5.61 -11.13
N ALA A 363 15.84 6.56 -10.39
CA ALA A 363 15.30 7.90 -10.21
C ALA A 363 15.17 8.64 -11.56
N GLY A 364 14.16 9.48 -11.70
CA GLY A 364 14.01 10.36 -12.88
C GLY A 364 15.01 11.52 -12.92
N TRP A 365 16.10 11.44 -12.17
CA TRP A 365 17.12 12.47 -12.09
C TRP A 365 18.48 11.89 -11.67
N LEU A 366 19.56 12.56 -12.07
CA LEU A 366 20.92 12.36 -11.58
C LEU A 366 21.47 13.69 -11.06
N ALA A 367 22.31 13.64 -10.04
CA ALA A 367 22.97 14.81 -9.49
C ALA A 367 24.49 14.63 -9.44
N SER A 368 25.22 15.69 -9.74
CA SER A 368 26.68 15.77 -9.61
C SER A 368 27.05 17.01 -8.81
N GLY A 369 28.05 16.88 -7.94
CA GLY A 369 28.63 18.04 -7.24
C GLY A 369 29.48 18.87 -8.20
N GLY A 370 29.43 20.19 -8.03
CA GLY A 370 30.22 21.17 -8.82
C GLY A 370 31.36 21.81 -8.03
N GLY A 371 31.92 21.11 -7.03
CA GLY A 371 33.00 21.62 -6.18
C GLY A 371 32.55 22.43 -4.96
N VAL A 372 31.32 22.96 -4.92
CA VAL A 372 30.79 23.68 -3.75
C VAL A 372 29.87 22.78 -2.91
N GLY A 373 30.18 22.68 -1.62
CA GLY A 373 29.46 21.77 -0.70
C GLY A 373 27.99 22.13 -0.55
N GLY A 374 27.10 21.19 -0.86
CA GLY A 374 25.64 21.38 -0.78
C GLY A 374 25.03 22.14 -1.96
N ILE A 375 25.79 22.34 -3.05
CA ILE A 375 25.29 22.82 -4.34
C ILE A 375 25.56 21.73 -5.38
N THR A 376 24.53 21.34 -6.13
CA THR A 376 24.60 20.24 -7.10
C THR A 376 23.99 20.62 -8.43
N TYR A 377 24.60 20.17 -9.50
CA TYR A 377 24.04 20.18 -10.84
C TYR A 377 23.19 18.92 -11.03
N VAL A 378 21.93 19.10 -11.39
CA VAL A 378 20.95 18.02 -11.51
C VAL A 378 20.46 17.98 -12.95
N VAL A 379 20.42 16.78 -13.53
CA VAL A 379 19.69 16.52 -14.77
C VAL A 379 18.47 15.69 -14.42
N ALA A 380 17.30 16.09 -14.91
CA ALA A 380 16.03 15.42 -14.66
C ALA A 380 15.31 15.13 -15.97
N VAL A 381 14.69 13.96 -16.05
CA VAL A 381 13.86 13.56 -17.19
C VAL A 381 12.39 13.49 -16.82
N HIS A 382 11.58 14.04 -17.71
CA HIS A 382 10.13 13.99 -17.67
C HIS A 382 9.62 13.46 -19.02
N ARG A 383 8.35 13.06 -19.12
CA ARG A 383 7.85 12.41 -20.34
C ARG A 383 8.06 13.28 -21.59
N LYS A 384 7.73 14.57 -21.49
CA LYS A 384 7.74 15.50 -22.62
C LYS A 384 8.77 16.63 -22.49
N SER A 385 9.60 16.56 -21.46
CA SER A 385 10.58 17.58 -21.15
C SER A 385 11.78 17.01 -20.41
N VAL A 386 12.88 17.73 -20.46
CA VAL A 386 14.05 17.49 -19.62
C VAL A 386 14.50 18.78 -19.00
N THR A 387 15.12 18.67 -17.84
CA THR A 387 15.53 19.83 -17.04
C THR A 387 16.98 19.67 -16.60
N CYS A 388 17.75 20.73 -16.76
CA CYS A 388 19.05 20.91 -16.12
C CYS A 388 18.90 21.95 -15.01
N SER A 389 19.31 21.63 -13.79
CA SER A 389 19.07 22.48 -12.63
C SER A 389 20.33 22.71 -11.82
N LEU A 390 20.50 23.93 -11.31
CA LEU A 390 21.36 24.21 -10.17
C LEU A 390 20.52 24.11 -8.89
N SER A 391 20.80 23.10 -8.07
CA SER A 391 20.09 22.85 -6.81
C SER A 391 20.94 23.29 -5.62
N LEU A 392 20.40 24.24 -4.84
CA LEU A 392 20.99 24.79 -3.62
C LEU A 392 20.39 24.08 -2.40
N TYR A 393 21.14 23.16 -1.78
CA TYR A 393 20.66 22.32 -0.68
C TYR A 393 21.70 22.11 0.44
N ARG A 394 22.32 23.20 0.90
CA ARG A 394 23.16 23.21 2.11
C ARG A 394 22.34 22.94 3.36
N SER A 395 23.01 22.63 4.46
CA SER A 395 22.38 22.20 5.71
C SER A 395 21.45 23.27 6.31
N ILE A 396 21.78 24.55 6.14
CA ILE A 396 21.05 25.70 6.69
C ILE A 396 20.18 26.31 5.59
N LYS A 397 18.87 26.46 5.86
CA LYS A 397 17.88 26.99 4.92
C LYS A 397 18.24 28.41 4.46
N ASP A 398 18.61 29.27 5.40
CA ASP A 398 18.88 30.69 5.11
C ASP A 398 20.13 30.88 4.24
N GLU A 399 21.11 29.99 4.34
CA GLU A 399 22.27 30.00 3.42
C GLU A 399 21.83 29.73 1.98
N ASN A 400 20.93 28.76 1.77
CA ASN A 400 20.42 28.47 0.42
C ASN A 400 19.64 29.65 -0.16
N LYS A 401 18.88 30.36 0.69
CA LYS A 401 18.14 31.56 0.27
C LYS A 401 19.07 32.72 -0.06
N LYS A 402 20.08 32.94 0.78
CA LYS A 402 21.09 33.97 0.55
C LYS A 402 21.85 33.75 -0.75
N ILE A 403 22.31 32.52 -1.02
CA ILE A 403 22.99 32.19 -2.28
C ILE A 403 22.07 32.41 -3.47
N PHE A 404 20.80 32.00 -3.37
CA PHE A 404 19.81 32.25 -4.42
C PHE A 404 19.62 33.75 -4.67
N ASP A 405 19.42 34.55 -3.62
CA ASP A 405 19.20 35.99 -3.71
C ASP A 405 20.42 36.72 -4.28
N ASP A 406 21.63 36.23 -3.98
CA ASP A 406 22.88 36.76 -4.53
C ASP A 406 23.03 36.44 -6.02
N LEU A 407 22.62 35.24 -6.46
CA LEU A 407 22.60 34.86 -7.89
C LEU A 407 21.51 35.63 -8.67
N GLU A 408 20.34 35.85 -8.06
CA GLU A 408 19.21 36.53 -8.69
C GLU A 408 19.52 38.00 -9.02
N LYS A 409 20.42 38.66 -8.28
CA LYS A 409 20.93 40.00 -8.62
C LYS A 409 21.60 40.06 -10.00
N SER A 410 22.22 38.95 -10.41
CA SER A 410 22.88 38.81 -11.72
C SER A 410 22.01 38.05 -12.74
N LYS A 411 20.70 37.88 -12.48
CA LYS A 411 19.78 37.09 -13.31
C LYS A 411 19.85 37.46 -14.80
N ALA A 412 19.77 38.74 -15.14
CA ALA A 412 19.75 39.18 -16.53
C ALA A 412 21.06 38.86 -17.27
N GLU A 413 22.21 38.98 -16.60
CA GLU A 413 23.51 38.63 -17.15
C GLU A 413 23.64 37.10 -17.32
N ILE A 414 23.19 36.33 -16.32
CA ILE A 414 23.21 34.86 -16.34
C ILE A 414 22.32 34.33 -17.48
N GLU A 415 21.10 34.83 -17.64
CA GLU A 415 20.20 34.41 -18.72
C GLU A 415 20.75 34.80 -20.10
N THR A 416 21.44 35.94 -20.20
CA THR A 416 22.15 36.34 -21.42
C THR A 416 23.29 35.37 -21.75
N LYS A 417 24.12 35.00 -20.76
CA LYS A 417 25.21 34.01 -20.92
C LYS A 417 24.64 32.62 -21.25
N MET A 418 23.52 32.23 -20.65
CA MET A 418 22.80 30.98 -20.96
C MET A 418 22.12 31.02 -22.33
N GLY A 419 21.85 32.20 -22.87
CA GLY A 419 21.20 32.41 -24.17
C GLY A 419 19.70 32.08 -24.17
N LYS A 420 19.10 31.95 -22.98
CA LYS A 420 17.68 31.66 -22.78
C LYS A 420 17.23 32.08 -21.37
N PRO A 421 15.93 32.38 -21.17
CA PRO A 421 15.40 32.60 -19.82
C PRO A 421 15.48 31.30 -19.00
N LEU A 422 15.70 31.44 -17.69
CA LEU A 422 15.70 30.33 -16.75
C LEU A 422 14.50 30.43 -15.80
N GLU A 423 14.13 29.31 -15.19
CA GLU A 423 13.14 29.29 -14.13
C GLU A 423 13.84 29.45 -12.77
N TRP A 424 13.57 30.57 -12.08
CA TRP A 424 14.17 30.92 -10.80
C TRP A 424 13.23 30.58 -9.66
N ARG A 425 13.49 29.49 -8.93
CA ARG A 425 12.62 28.99 -7.86
C ARG A 425 13.26 29.11 -6.49
N ARG A 426 12.96 30.21 -5.79
CA ARG A 426 13.43 30.45 -4.43
C ARG A 426 12.86 29.46 -3.41
N MET A 427 11.63 28.98 -3.56
CA MET A 427 10.97 28.00 -2.66
C MET A 427 10.99 28.39 -1.16
N ASN A 428 10.32 29.48 -0.79
CA ASN A 428 10.37 30.07 0.56
C ASN A 428 9.96 29.12 1.70
N ASP A 429 9.04 28.20 1.43
CA ASP A 429 8.55 27.19 2.37
C ASP A 429 9.51 25.99 2.51
N LYS A 430 10.40 25.77 1.53
CA LYS A 430 11.33 24.63 1.50
C LYS A 430 12.76 25.01 1.89
N LYS A 431 13.53 23.98 2.27
CA LYS A 431 14.95 24.12 2.63
C LYS A 431 15.83 24.54 1.45
N GLY A 432 15.59 23.97 0.28
CA GLY A 432 16.40 24.22 -0.93
C GLY A 432 15.85 25.32 -1.82
N SER A 433 16.63 25.69 -2.84
CA SER A 433 16.25 26.59 -3.93
C SER A 433 16.79 26.04 -5.25
N ASN A 434 16.10 26.27 -6.37
CA ASN A 434 16.49 25.74 -7.67
C ASN A 434 16.51 26.84 -8.74
N ILE A 435 17.43 26.72 -9.68
CA ILE A 435 17.44 27.50 -10.92
C ILE A 435 17.47 26.48 -12.06
N ASP A 436 16.45 26.49 -12.91
CA ASP A 436 16.19 25.42 -13.87
C ASP A 436 16.22 25.92 -15.32
N SER A 437 16.81 25.12 -16.19
CA SER A 437 16.74 25.22 -17.65
C SER A 437 15.93 24.03 -18.15
N GLU A 438 14.71 24.28 -18.62
CA GLU A 438 13.83 23.24 -19.16
C GLU A 438 13.81 23.30 -20.69
N THR A 439 13.67 22.15 -21.33
CA THR A 439 13.30 22.06 -22.73
C THR A 439 12.20 21.04 -22.93
N THR A 440 11.20 21.43 -23.74
CA THR A 440 9.98 20.66 -24.03
C THR A 440 9.95 20.18 -25.48
N GLY A 441 9.03 19.27 -25.83
CA GLY A 441 8.83 18.82 -27.22
C GLY A 441 9.74 17.67 -27.64
N ILE A 442 10.13 16.86 -26.66
CA ILE A 442 10.90 15.62 -26.79
C ILE A 442 10.10 14.49 -26.14
N ASP A 443 10.35 13.21 -26.47
CA ASP A 443 9.79 12.09 -25.71
C ASP A 443 10.91 11.19 -25.17
N VAL A 444 11.17 11.25 -23.87
CA VAL A 444 12.24 10.47 -23.23
C VAL A 444 11.97 8.96 -23.31
N TYR A 445 10.70 8.56 -23.47
CA TYR A 445 10.34 7.15 -23.62
C TYR A 445 10.44 6.65 -25.06
N ASN A 446 10.66 7.55 -26.02
CA ASN A 446 11.05 7.18 -27.37
C ASN A 446 12.58 7.05 -27.46
N ARG A 447 13.09 5.81 -27.61
CA ARG A 447 14.54 5.56 -27.79
C ARG A 447 15.13 6.28 -29.00
N GLY A 448 14.33 6.59 -30.02
CA GLY A 448 14.76 7.38 -31.18
C GLY A 448 15.16 8.82 -30.84
N ASP A 449 14.62 9.39 -29.76
CA ASP A 449 14.93 10.75 -29.33
C ASP A 449 16.16 10.80 -28.41
N TRP A 450 16.64 9.67 -27.90
CA TRP A 450 17.74 9.62 -26.92
C TRP A 450 19.03 10.32 -27.35
N PRO A 451 19.51 10.18 -28.61
CA PRO A 451 20.68 10.93 -29.06
C PRO A 451 20.49 12.44 -28.94
N ARG A 452 19.32 12.95 -29.36
CA ARG A 452 18.99 14.38 -29.31
C ARG A 452 18.85 14.89 -27.88
N ILE A 453 18.18 14.14 -27.03
CA ILE A 453 17.97 14.50 -25.62
C ILE A 453 19.30 14.51 -24.86
N THR A 454 20.12 13.48 -25.07
CA THR A 454 21.44 13.35 -24.44
C THR A 454 22.37 14.48 -24.87
N GLU A 455 22.39 14.83 -26.15
CA GLU A 455 23.20 15.94 -26.65
C GLU A 455 22.80 17.26 -25.99
N PHE A 456 21.50 17.56 -25.94
CA PHE A 456 20.98 18.73 -25.25
C PHE A 456 21.40 18.77 -23.76
N LEU A 457 21.21 17.67 -23.02
CA LEU A 457 21.55 17.61 -21.60
C LEU A 457 23.05 17.85 -21.37
N ILE A 458 23.92 17.29 -22.21
CA ILE A 458 25.38 17.46 -22.11
C ILE A 458 25.78 18.91 -22.37
N GLU A 459 25.29 19.51 -23.46
CA GLU A 459 25.57 20.90 -23.80
C GLU A 459 25.08 21.85 -22.70
N GLU A 460 23.83 21.66 -22.27
CA GLU A 460 23.18 22.53 -21.31
C GLU A 460 23.84 22.46 -19.93
N ILE A 461 24.15 21.26 -19.44
CA ILE A 461 24.74 21.12 -18.10
C ILE A 461 26.19 21.62 -18.04
N ASN A 462 26.95 21.46 -19.12
CA ASN A 462 28.29 22.06 -19.25
C ASN A 462 28.22 23.59 -19.29
N LYS A 463 27.23 24.14 -20.00
CA LYS A 463 27.02 25.58 -20.05
C LYS A 463 26.63 26.14 -18.69
N MET A 464 25.73 25.47 -17.99
CA MET A 464 25.36 25.81 -16.61
C MET A 464 26.58 25.76 -15.68
N GLU A 465 27.40 24.72 -15.76
CA GLU A 465 28.58 24.57 -14.92
C GLU A 465 29.59 25.71 -15.12
N ASN A 466 29.85 26.09 -16.37
CA ASN A 466 30.74 27.19 -16.71
C ASN A 466 30.19 28.54 -16.22
N VAL A 467 28.92 28.84 -16.52
CA VAL A 467 28.30 30.13 -16.17
C VAL A 467 28.16 30.27 -14.66
N PHE A 468 27.52 29.32 -13.98
CA PHE A 468 27.30 29.38 -12.53
C PHE A 468 28.59 29.18 -11.74
N GLY A 469 29.56 28.44 -12.29
CA GLY A 469 30.87 28.24 -11.70
C GLY A 469 31.56 29.56 -11.34
N GLU A 470 31.48 30.59 -12.20
CA GLU A 470 32.06 31.91 -11.92
C GLU A 470 31.46 32.58 -10.68
N TYR A 471 30.13 32.56 -10.56
CA TYR A 471 29.40 33.18 -9.45
C TYR A 471 29.53 32.38 -8.15
N LEU A 472 29.84 31.08 -8.24
CA LEU A 472 29.93 30.19 -7.09
C LEU A 472 31.33 30.10 -6.47
N LYS A 473 32.38 30.64 -7.10
CA LYS A 473 33.78 30.64 -6.59
C LYS A 473 33.93 31.21 -5.18
N GLY A 474 33.04 32.12 -4.76
CA GLY A 474 33.06 32.73 -3.44
C GLY A 474 32.54 31.84 -2.29
N TYR A 475 31.95 30.68 -2.58
CA TYR A 475 31.32 29.80 -1.59
C TYR A 475 32.17 28.55 -1.33
N LYS A 476 32.61 28.34 -0.07
CA LYS A 476 33.51 27.25 0.32
C LYS A 476 32.86 25.86 0.33
N ALA A 477 33.67 24.82 0.12
CA ALA A 477 33.32 23.41 0.31
C ALA A 477 32.93 23.09 1.78
N ARG A 478 32.13 22.04 2.00
CA ARG A 478 31.78 21.56 3.35
C ARG A 478 33.06 21.12 4.07
N GLY A 479 33.40 21.78 5.19
CA GLY A 479 34.48 21.33 6.08
C GLY A 479 35.50 22.40 6.51
N GLU A 480 35.53 23.58 5.89
CA GLU A 480 36.41 24.65 6.38
C GLU A 480 35.68 25.52 7.41
N VAL A 481 36.00 25.29 8.68
CA VAL A 481 35.82 26.27 9.75
C VAL A 481 36.59 27.53 9.35
N LYS A 482 35.93 28.68 9.23
CA LYS A 482 36.65 29.94 9.38
C LYS A 482 37.09 30.02 10.84
N SER A 483 38.35 29.69 11.09
CA SER A 483 39.09 30.34 12.17
C SER A 483 38.97 31.84 11.95
N GLY A 484 38.60 32.57 13.01
CA GLY A 484 38.33 34.00 12.98
C GLY A 484 39.41 34.84 12.30
N ILE A 485 39.01 35.97 11.75
CA ILE A 485 38.90 37.27 12.44
C ILE A 485 37.77 38.06 11.75
#